data_AF-C0EP83-F1
#
_entry.id   AF-C0EP83-F1
#
_cell.length_a   1.000
_cell.length_b   1.000
_cell.length_c   1.000
_cell.angle_alpha   90.00
_cell.angle_beta   90.00
_cell.angle_gamma   90.00
#
_symmetry.space_group_name_H-M   'P 1'
#
loop_
_entity.id
_entity.type
_entity.pdbx_description
1 polymer ?
#
loop_
_entity_poly.entity_id
_entity_poly.type
_entity_poly.pdbx_seq_one_letter_code
_entity_poly.pdbx_strand_id
1 'polypeptide(L)' 'MANIDLSQWTESVPVQIAANQEQGFVDIIIGQDDIFMSINHANDLYKKLKEYFGETK' A
#
# COMPACT_ATOMS: atom_id res chain seq x y z
N MET A 1 4.93 -16.16 0.10
CA MET A 1 4.47 -14.85 -0.39
C MET A 1 3.12 -14.61 0.26
N ALA A 2 3.00 -13.57 1.07
CA ALA A 2 1.71 -13.22 1.67
C ALA A 2 0.91 -12.42 0.63
N ASN A 3 -0.26 -12.93 0.26
CA ASN A 3 -1.21 -12.16 -0.55
C ASN A 3 -2.06 -11.34 0.41
N ILE A 4 -2.08 -10.02 0.24
CA ILE A 4 -2.96 -9.14 0.99
C ILE A 4 -4.29 -9.12 0.25
N ASP A 5 -5.33 -9.70 0.87
CA ASP A 5 -6.69 -9.63 0.34
C ASP A 5 -7.31 -8.28 0.68
N LEU A 6 -7.31 -7.35 -0.28
CA LEU A 6 -7.84 -6.01 -0.09
C LEU A 6 -9.36 -5.98 0.11
N SER A 7 -10.09 -7.06 -0.24
CA SER A 7 -11.55 -7.13 -0.09
C SER A 7 -12.01 -7.20 1.38
N GLN A 8 -11.09 -7.50 2.30
CA GLN A 8 -11.37 -7.51 3.74
C GLN A 8 -11.62 -6.11 4.31
N TRP A 9 -11.16 -5.07 3.62
CA TRP A 9 -11.37 -3.68 4.01
C TRP A 9 -12.53 -3.10 3.20
N THR A 10 -13.68 -2.98 3.84
CA THR A 10 -14.91 -2.45 3.23
C THR A 10 -14.78 -0.97 2.87
N GLU A 11 -15.74 -0.42 2.12
CA GLU A 11 -15.72 0.95 1.55
C GLU A 11 -15.56 2.11 2.56
N SER A 12 -15.55 1.83 3.87
CA SER A 12 -15.45 2.85 4.93
C SER A 12 -14.28 2.63 5.89
N VAL A 13 -13.31 1.79 5.56
CA VAL A 13 -12.15 1.57 6.42
C VAL A 13 -11.16 2.73 6.28
N PRO A 14 -10.78 3.41 7.38
CA PRO A 14 -9.82 4.51 7.31
C PRO A 14 -8.46 4.00 6.86
N VAL A 15 -7.87 4.71 5.90
CA VAL A 15 -6.51 4.47 5.41
C VAL A 15 -5.62 5.62 5.85
N GLN A 16 -4.55 5.32 6.56
CA GLN A 16 -3.50 6.27 6.93
C GLN A 16 -2.18 5.82 6.32
N ILE A 17 -1.43 6.76 5.75
CA ILE A 17 -0.15 6.48 5.11
C ILE A 17 0.89 7.45 5.69
N ALA A 18 1.95 6.89 6.28
CA ALA A 18 3.10 7.64 6.76
C ALA A 18 4.36 7.18 6.00
N ALA A 19 5.08 8.10 5.39
CA ALA A 19 6.33 7.81 4.70
C ALA A 19 7.49 8.54 5.38
N ASN A 20 8.54 7.81 5.74
CA ASN A 20 9.78 8.38 6.25
C ASN A 20 10.89 8.20 5.22
N GLN A 21 11.17 9.28 4.47
CA GLN A 21 12.19 9.27 3.42
C GLN A 21 13.62 9.11 3.96
N GLU A 22 13.92 9.69 5.12
CA GLU A 22 15.26 9.60 5.74
C GLU A 22 15.56 8.18 6.21
N GLN A 23 14.55 7.49 6.73
CA GLN A 23 14.68 6.13 7.26
C GLN A 23 14.32 5.04 6.25
N GLY A 24 13.87 5.41 5.05
CA GLY A 24 13.70 4.48 3.93
C GLY A 24 12.47 3.58 4.00
N PHE A 25 11.42 3.94 4.74
CA PHE A 25 10.22 3.11 4.90
C PHE A 25 8.90 3.85 4.71
N VAL A 26 7.84 3.06 4.51
CA VAL A 26 6.44 3.46 4.41
C VAL A 26 5.64 2.55 5.34
N ASP A 27 4.74 3.17 6.10
CA ASP A 27 3.77 2.53 6.98
C ASP A 27 2.37 2.87 6.46
N ILE A 28 1.54 1.84 6.24
CA ILE A 28 0.16 1.96 5.76
C ILE A 28 -0.75 1.26 6.76
N ILE A 29 -1.60 2.03 7.43
CA ILE A 29 -2.59 1.52 8.38
C ILE A 29 -3.96 1.51 7.72
N ILE A 30 -4.61 0.35 7.69
CA ILE A 30 -5.96 0.17 7.15
C ILE A 30 -6.85 -0.46 8.22
N GLY A 31 -7.69 0.36 8.84
CA GLY A 31 -8.51 -0.07 9.98
C GLY A 31 -7.64 -0.38 11.20
N GLN A 32 -7.44 -1.66 11.50
CA GLN A 32 -6.56 -2.13 12.58
C GLN A 32 -5.29 -2.82 12.06
N ASP A 33 -5.18 -3.03 10.75
CA ASP A 33 -4.05 -3.69 10.12
C ASP A 33 -2.95 -2.68 9.80
N ASP A 34 -1.70 -3.08 10.01
CA ASP A 34 -0.49 -2.30 9.76
C ASP A 34 0.35 -3.02 8.70
N ILE A 35 0.66 -2.30 7.62
CA ILE A 35 1.53 -2.75 6.55
C ILE A 35 2.78 -1.87 6.53
N PHE A 36 3.85 -2.39 7.11
CA PHE A 36 5.16 -1.77 7.11
C PHE A 36 6.06 -2.30 5.98
N MET A 37 6.63 -1.41 5.17
CA MET A 37 7.53 -1.80 4.07
C MET A 37 8.61 -0.77 3.76
N SER A 38 9.66 -1.18 3.03
CA SER A 38 10.67 -0.24 2.54
C SER A 38 10.11 0.65 1.42
N ILE A 39 10.66 1.87 1.27
CA ILE A 39 10.28 2.81 0.21
C ILE A 39 10.47 2.20 -1.19
N ASN A 40 11.51 1.39 -1.39
CA ASN A 40 11.74 0.73 -2.68
C ASN A 40 10.61 -0.24 -3.02
N HIS A 41 10.17 -1.07 -2.06
CA HIS A 41 9.04 -1.98 -2.26
C HIS A 41 7.72 -1.22 -2.46
N ALA A 42 7.51 -0.11 -1.73
CA ALA A 42 6.33 0.73 -1.91
C ALA A 42 6.26 1.35 -3.32
N ASN A 43 7.40 1.83 -3.84
CA ASN A 43 7.50 2.36 -5.19
C ASN A 43 7.25 1.28 -6.26
N ASP A 44 7.77 0.07 -6.07
CA ASP A 44 7.52 -1.05 -6.99
C ASP A 44 6.07 -1.50 -6.96
N LEU A 45 5.43 -1.52 -5.78
CA LEU A 45 4.00 -1.77 -5.63
C LEU A 45 3.17 -0.70 -6.36
N TYR A 46 3.49 0.58 -6.18
CA TYR A 46 2.83 1.68 -6.88
C TYR A 46 2.91 1.53 -8.41
N LYS A 47 4.08 1.19 -8.95
CA LYS A 47 4.25 0.94 -10.40
C LYS A 47 3.35 -0.20 -10.88
N LYS A 48 3.37 -1.34 -10.19
CA LYS A 48 2.53 -2.51 -10.54
C LYS A 48 1.04 -2.19 -10.47
N LEU A 49 0.60 -1.44 -9.46
CA LEU A 49 -0.78 -1.00 -9.33
C LEU A 49 -1.15 -0.04 -10.47
N LYS A 50 -0.26 0.88 -10.83
CA LYS A 50 -0.47 1.79 -11.95
C LYS A 50 -0.51 1.06 -13.29
N GLU A 51 0.28 0.01 -13.50
CA GLU A 51 0.17 -0.84 -14.69
C GLU A 51 -1.16 -1.61 -14.70
N TYR A 52 -1.53 -2.21 -13.58
CA TYR A 52 -2.74 -3.03 -13.46
C TYR A 52 -4.05 -2.23 -13.56
N PHE A 53 -4.12 -1.05 -12.92
CA PHE A 53 -5.31 -0.20 -12.88
C PHE A 53 -5.25 1.01 -13.84
N GLY A 54 -4.06 1.41 -14.28
CA GLY A 54 -3.87 2.57 -15.17
C GLY A 54 -3.93 2.24 -16.65
N GLU A 55 -4.00 0.96 -17.05
CA GLU A 55 -4.40 0.55 -18.41
C GLU A 55 -5.92 0.33 -18.51
N THR A 56 -6.69 1.38 -18.23
CA THR A 56 -7.98 1.60 -18.88
C THR A 56 -7.90 2.93 -19.60
N LYS A 57 -7.71 2.86 -20.92
CA LYS A 57 -7.99 3.97 -21.85
C LYS A 57 -9.43 4.43 -21.73
#